data_AF-A0A1F7Q116-F1
#
_entry.id   AF-A0A1F7Q116-F1
#
_cell.length_a   1.000
_cell.length_b   1.000
_cell.length_c   1.000
_cell.angle_alpha   90.00
_cell.angle_beta   90.00
_cell.angle_gamma   90.00
#
_symmetry.space_group_name_H-M   'P 1'
#
loop_
_entity.id
_entity.type
_entity.pdbx_description
1 polymer ?
#
loop_
_entity_poly.entity_id
_entity_poly.type
_entity_poly.pdbx_seq_one_letter_code
_entity_poly.pdbx_strand_id
1 'polypeptide(L)'
;MQKEELLKLRQKIVESAQQLALNGNGSTEDRLNILVDVISSGNVTTEVANKAFELAQMLDDDDQKLSAFMDIIYGVDQNIARSANRDAETQQTSTPNQVEQVESPAQNDFNQ
;
A
#
# COMPACT_ATOMS: atom_id res chain seq x y z
N MET A 1 18.32 -0.73 -21.13
CA MET A 1 17.32 -1.48 -20.34
C MET A 1 16.10 -0.60 -20.21
N GLN A 2 14.91 -1.11 -20.53
CA GLN A 2 13.69 -0.31 -20.54
C GLN A 2 13.16 -0.16 -19.09
N LYS A 3 12.55 0.99 -18.74
CA LYS A 3 12.02 1.28 -17.38
C LYS A 3 11.16 0.13 -16.83
N GLU A 4 10.35 -0.46 -17.69
CA GLU A 4 9.47 -1.59 -17.36
C GLU A 4 10.24 -2.85 -16.93
N GLU A 5 11.36 -3.15 -17.57
CA GLU A 5 12.20 -4.30 -17.22
C GLU A 5 12.85 -4.12 -15.84
N LEU A 6 13.26 -2.88 -15.51
CA LEU A 6 13.79 -2.54 -14.20
C LEU A 6 12.74 -2.64 -13.10
N LEU A 7 11.49 -2.22 -13.36
CA LEU A 7 10.39 -2.36 -12.41
C LEU A 7 10.08 -3.83 -12.13
N LYS A 8 10.03 -4.67 -13.17
CA LYS A 8 9.86 -6.12 -13.03
C LYS A 8 10.99 -6.77 -12.25
N LEU A 9 12.24 -6.38 -12.52
CA LEU A 9 13.39 -6.88 -11.77
C LEU A 9 13.32 -6.47 -10.30
N ARG A 10 13.00 -5.21 -10.01
CA ARG A 10 12.80 -4.72 -8.64
C ARG A 10 11.75 -5.53 -7.90
N GLN A 11 10.60 -5.78 -8.53
CA GLN A 11 9.52 -6.54 -7.92
C GLN A 11 9.97 -7.97 -7.55
N LYS A 12 10.67 -8.66 -8.46
CA LYS A 12 11.22 -10.00 -8.19
C LYS A 12 12.21 -10.02 -7.03
N ILE A 13 13.06 -9.00 -6.93
CA ILE A 13 14.03 -8.87 -5.84
C ILE A 13 13.30 -8.69 -4.50
N VAL A 14 12.30 -7.81 -4.45
CA VAL A 14 11.49 -7.57 -3.26
C VAL A 14 10.77 -8.85 -2.81
N GLU A 15 10.12 -9.55 -3.74
CA GLU A 15 9.42 -10.82 -3.44
C GLU A 15 10.38 -11.88 -2.89
N SER A 16 11.57 -11.98 -3.48
CA SER A 16 12.60 -12.94 -3.04
C SER A 16 13.14 -12.61 -1.66
N ALA A 17 13.42 -11.33 -1.39
CA ALA A 17 13.89 -10.86 -0.09
C ALA A 17 12.82 -11.07 1.00
N GLN A 18 11.56 -10.77 0.68
CA GLN A 18 10.43 -11.02 1.58
C GLN A 18 10.33 -12.51 1.92
N GLN A 19 10.38 -13.40 0.94
CA GLN A 19 10.33 -14.84 1.18
C GLN A 19 11.49 -15.33 2.07
N LEU A 20 12.70 -14.81 1.83
CA LEU A 20 13.85 -15.13 2.65
C LEU A 20 13.68 -14.65 4.09
N ALA A 21 13.11 -13.47 4.30
CA ALA A 21 12.91 -12.94 5.64
C ALA A 21 11.76 -13.65 6.39
N LEU A 22 10.69 -14.01 5.69
CA LEU A 22 9.56 -14.74 6.28
C LEU A 22 9.95 -16.18 6.67
N ASN A 23 10.60 -16.90 5.76
CA ASN A 23 10.77 -18.35 5.85
C ASN A 23 12.23 -18.83 5.98
N GLY A 24 13.19 -17.93 5.78
CA GLY A 24 14.62 -18.28 5.85
C GLY A 24 15.12 -18.54 7.27
N ASN A 25 16.30 -19.15 7.33
CA ASN A 25 17.01 -19.50 8.55
C ASN A 25 18.14 -18.51 8.91
N GLY A 26 18.11 -17.31 8.32
CA GLY A 26 19.03 -16.22 8.68
C GLY A 26 18.83 -15.75 10.12
N SER A 27 19.73 -14.91 10.60
CA SER A 27 19.62 -14.33 11.94
C SER A 27 18.33 -13.53 12.11
N THR A 28 17.84 -13.41 13.34
CA THR A 28 16.67 -12.57 13.66
C THR A 28 16.87 -11.15 13.15
N GLU A 29 18.06 -10.58 13.37
CA GLU A 29 18.40 -9.21 12.99
C GLU A 29 18.42 -9.02 11.47
N ASP A 30 19.07 -9.91 10.71
CA ASP A 30 19.10 -9.80 9.25
C ASP A 30 17.69 -9.90 8.65
N ARG A 31 16.90 -10.84 9.15
CA ARG A 31 15.52 -11.04 8.70
C ARG A 31 14.65 -9.84 9.05
N LEU A 32 14.82 -9.27 10.25
CA LEU A 32 14.12 -8.06 10.67
C LEU A 32 14.46 -6.88 9.77
N ASN A 33 15.75 -6.64 9.52
CA ASN A 33 16.22 -5.55 8.66
C ASN A 33 15.61 -5.64 7.26
N ILE A 34 15.57 -6.84 6.67
CA ILE A 34 14.91 -7.04 5.37
C ILE A 34 13.42 -6.69 5.43
N LEU A 35 12.70 -7.11 6.47
CA LEU A 35 11.26 -6.80 6.57
C LEU A 35 11.00 -5.31 6.78
N VAL A 36 11.83 -4.63 7.57
CA VAL A 36 11.77 -3.17 7.74
C VAL A 36 11.99 -2.46 6.41
N ASP A 37 12.98 -2.88 5.62
CA ASP A 37 13.22 -2.31 4.28
C ASP A 37 12.05 -2.55 3.32
N VAL A 38 11.46 -3.77 3.34
CA VAL A 38 10.27 -4.10 2.55
C VAL A 38 9.09 -3.20 2.95
N ILE A 39 8.87 -3.01 4.25
CA ILE A 39 7.84 -2.12 4.79
C ILE A 39 8.05 -0.68 4.32
N SER A 40 9.28 -0.17 4.47
CA SER A 40 9.70 1.18 4.08
C SER A 40 9.51 1.44 2.58
N SER A 41 9.70 0.38 1.76
CA SER A 41 9.52 0.43 0.31
C SER A 41 8.06 0.52 -0.15
N GLY A 42 7.10 0.42 0.78
CA GLY A 42 5.66 0.48 0.52
C GLY A 42 5.02 -0.85 0.16
N ASN A 43 5.74 -1.98 0.31
CA ASN A 43 5.22 -3.32 0.07
C ASN A 43 4.72 -3.95 1.39
N VAL A 44 3.94 -3.20 2.16
CA VAL A 44 3.46 -3.62 3.47
C VAL A 44 2.25 -4.53 3.31
N THR A 45 2.38 -5.76 3.78
CA THR A 45 1.25 -6.67 4.01
C THR A 45 1.11 -6.95 5.51
N THR A 46 -0.06 -7.42 5.94
CA THR A 46 -0.28 -7.82 7.34
C THR A 46 0.70 -8.93 7.77
N GLU A 47 1.01 -9.87 6.88
CA GLU A 47 2.00 -10.92 7.13
C GLU A 47 3.40 -10.36 7.37
N VAL A 48 3.84 -9.42 6.52
CA VAL A 48 5.15 -8.76 6.64
C VAL A 48 5.25 -7.96 7.93
N ALA A 49 4.24 -7.15 8.25
CA ALA A 49 4.22 -6.32 9.45
C ALA A 49 4.20 -7.17 10.73
N ASN A 50 3.37 -8.22 10.77
CA ASN A 50 3.33 -9.14 11.91
C ASN A 50 4.67 -9.86 12.09
N LYS A 51 5.29 -10.32 11.00
CA LYS A 51 6.57 -11.01 11.12
C LYS A 51 7.70 -10.09 11.58
N ALA A 52 7.71 -8.85 11.11
CA ALA A 52 8.67 -7.84 11.58
C ALA A 52 8.48 -7.59 13.09
N PHE A 53 7.23 -7.46 13.54
CA PHE A 53 6.92 -7.30 14.97
C PHE A 53 7.36 -8.52 15.81
N GLU A 54 7.11 -9.74 15.33
CA GLU A 54 7.60 -10.96 15.99
C GLU A 54 9.11 -10.98 16.14
N LEU A 55 9.86 -10.68 15.06
CA LEU A 55 11.32 -10.70 15.07
C LEU A 55 11.89 -9.56 15.93
N ALA A 56 11.28 -8.38 15.91
CA ALA A 56 11.67 -7.27 16.78
C ALA A 56 11.55 -7.65 18.26
N GLN A 57 10.48 -8.34 18.66
CA GLN A 57 10.33 -8.83 20.04
C GLN A 57 11.40 -9.85 20.46
N MET A 58 12.03 -10.53 19.50
CA MET A 58 13.10 -11.52 19.76
C MET A 58 14.49 -10.88 19.88
N LEU A 59 14.63 -9.57 19.67
CA LEU A 59 15.89 -8.88 19.97
C LEU A 59 16.17 -8.91 21.48
N ASP A 60 17.42 -8.84 21.88
CA ASP A 60 17.77 -8.84 23.30
C ASP A 60 17.79 -7.42 23.88
N ASP A 61 18.19 -6.44 23.08
CA ASP A 61 18.38 -5.05 23.48
C ASP A 61 17.10 -4.21 23.33
N ASP A 62 16.69 -3.53 24.40
CA ASP A 62 15.43 -2.78 24.43
C ASP A 62 15.46 -1.52 23.55
N ASP A 63 16.62 -0.89 23.37
CA ASP A 63 16.75 0.27 22.48
C ASP A 63 16.62 -0.16 21.01
N GLN A 64 17.19 -1.31 20.65
CA GLN A 64 17.02 -1.91 19.32
C GLN A 64 15.55 -2.32 19.08
N LYS A 65 14.88 -2.93 20.05
CA LYS A 65 13.43 -3.25 19.97
C LYS A 65 12.62 -1.99 19.70
N LEU A 66 12.85 -0.94 20.49
CA LEU A 66 12.13 0.31 20.36
C LEU A 66 12.34 0.93 18.98
N SER A 67 13.58 0.97 18.50
CA SER A 67 13.90 1.47 17.15
C SER A 67 13.13 0.68 16.09
N ALA A 68 13.18 -0.66 16.15
CA ALA A 68 12.48 -1.52 15.20
C ALA A 68 10.95 -1.30 15.24
N PHE A 69 10.35 -1.16 16.42
CA PHE A 69 8.91 -0.87 16.53
C PHE A 69 8.54 0.47 15.90
N MET A 70 9.35 1.51 16.09
CA MET A 70 9.09 2.82 15.49
C MET A 70 9.18 2.77 13.97
N ASP A 71 10.14 2.04 13.41
CA ASP A 71 10.28 1.85 11.97
C ASP A 71 9.09 1.08 11.38
N ILE A 72 8.65 0.01 12.06
CA ILE A 72 7.49 -0.79 11.65
C ILE A 72 6.22 0.08 11.67
N ILE A 73 5.96 0.81 12.77
CA ILE A 73 4.78 1.68 12.89
C ILE A 73 4.80 2.74 11.80
N TYR A 74 5.93 3.41 11.58
CA TYR A 74 6.04 4.43 10.56
C TYR A 74 5.68 3.89 9.17
N GLY A 75 6.19 2.73 8.78
CA GLY A 75 5.87 2.16 7.48
C GLY A 75 4.42 1.67 7.36
N VAL A 76 3.83 1.16 8.43
CA VAL A 76 2.40 0.80 8.47
C VAL A 76 1.52 2.05 8.30
N ASP A 77 1.79 3.12 9.04
CA ASP A 77 1.04 4.38 8.94
C ASP A 77 1.14 5.00 7.54
N GLN A 78 2.33 4.98 6.94
CA GLN A 78 2.52 5.41 5.56
C GLN A 78 1.70 4.58 4.57
N ASN A 79 1.58 3.27 4.79
CA ASN A 79 0.75 2.41 3.95
C ASN A 79 -0.74 2.73 4.09
N ILE A 80 -1.22 2.94 5.33
CA ILE A 80 -2.61 3.33 5.62
C ILE A 80 -2.95 4.68 4.97
N ALA A 81 -2.05 5.67 5.09
CA ALA A 81 -2.24 6.98 4.48
C ALA A 81 -2.31 6.89 2.94
N ARG A 82 -1.48 6.05 2.32
CA ARG A 82 -1.51 5.82 0.86
C ARG A 82 -2.79 5.14 0.40
N SER A 83 -3.31 4.18 1.15
CA SER A 83 -4.59 3.53 0.81
C SER A 83 -5.76 4.52 0.92
N ALA A 84 -5.79 5.34 1.98
CA ALA A 84 -6.85 6.34 2.16
C ALA A 84 -6.90 7.36 1.00
N ASN A 85 -5.74 7.78 0.49
CA ASN A 85 -5.67 8.68 -0.66
C ASN A 85 -6.19 8.03 -1.96
N ARG A 86 -5.90 6.74 -2.20
CA ARG A 86 -6.42 6.01 -3.37
C ARG A 86 -7.95 5.88 -3.32
N ASP A 87 -8.50 5.62 -2.13
CA ASP A 87 -9.95 5.50 -1.95
C ASP A 87 -10.66 6.85 -2.18
N ALA A 88 -10.03 7.97 -1.80
CA ALA A 88 -10.54 9.31 -2.04
C ALA A 88 -10.52 9.70 -3.53
N GLU A 89 -9.47 9.36 -4.27
CA GLU A 89 -9.38 9.60 -5.73
C GLU A 89 -10.44 8.78 -6.51
N THR A 90 -10.74 7.57 -6.05
CA THR A 90 -11.71 6.67 -6.71
C THR A 90 -13.16 7.17 -6.53
N GLN A 91 -13.45 7.94 -5.48
CA GLN A 91 -14.78 8.52 -5.25
C GLN A 91 -15.04 9.78 -6.07
N GLN A 92 -14.01 10.48 -6.56
CA GLN A 92 -14.17 11.71 -7.36
C GLN A 92 -14.49 11.46 -8.85
N THR A 93 -14.30 10.24 -9.36
CA THR A 93 -14.61 9.90 -10.77
C THR A 93 -16.04 9.39 -10.99
N SER A 94 -16.89 9.41 -9.96
CA SER A 94 -18.25 8.83 -9.99
C SER A 94 -19.35 9.88 -9.81
N THR A 95 -19.31 10.98 -10.57
CA THR A 95 -20.50 11.82 -10.81
C THR A 95 -20.90 11.70 -12.29
N PRO A 96 -21.95 10.95 -12.64
CA PRO A 96 -22.54 11.04 -13.97
C PRO A 96 -23.27 12.38 -14.07
N ASN A 97 -22.81 13.25 -14.96
CA ASN A 97 -23.57 14.40 -15.44
C ASN A 97 -24.86 13.87 -16.08
N GLN A 98 -25.98 13.90 -15.35
CA GLN A 98 -27.29 13.71 -15.95
C GLN A 98 -27.63 14.98 -16.72
N VAL A 99 -27.49 14.89 -18.04
CA VAL A 99 -28.14 15.79 -19.00
C VAL A 99 -29.65 15.55 -18.90
N GLU A 100 -30.33 16.36 -18.13
CA GLU A 100 -31.79 16.47 -18.16
C GLU A 100 -32.15 17.68 -19.02
N GLN A 101 -32.08 17.52 -20.35
CA GLN A 101 -32.77 18.43 -21.26
C GLN A 101 -34.20 17.92 -21.44
N VAL A 102 -35.12 18.66 -20.85
CA VAL A 102 -36.55 18.44 -20.82
C VAL A 102 -37.12 18.52 -22.24
N GLU A 103 -37.48 17.39 -22.84
CA GLU A 103 -38.37 17.38 -24.00
C GLU A 103 -39.76 17.90 -23.56
N SER A 104 -40.16 19.07 -24.06
CA SER A 104 -41.53 19.56 -23.94
C SER A 104 -42.30 19.24 -25.22
N PRO A 105 -43.38 18.45 -25.18
CA PRO A 105 -44.29 18.35 -26.31
C PRO A 105 -45.54 19.22 -26.13
N ALA A 106 -46.05 19.67 -27.28
CA ALA A 106 -47.39 20.18 -27.56
C ALA A 106 -47.72 21.63 -27.13
N GLN A 107 -47.49 22.58 -28.05
CA GLN A 107 -48.37 23.73 -28.19
C GLN A 107 -49.54 23.34 -29.10
N ASN A 108 -50.73 23.28 -28.50
CA ASN A 108 -51.99 23.11 -29.19
C ASN A 108 -52.57 24.48 -29.56
N ASP A 109 -53.25 24.49 -30.70
CA ASP A 109 -54.33 25.40 -31.08
C ASP A 109 -53.98 26.80 -31.58
N PHE A 110 -53.75 26.83 -32.91
CA PHE A 110 -54.30 27.80 -33.84
C PHE A 110 -55.63 28.38 -33.35
N ASN A 111 -55.69 29.68 -33.11
CA ASN A 111 -56.96 30.41 -33.07
C ASN A 111 -56.88 31.62 -33.99
N GLN A 112 -58.04 31.88 -34.61
CA GLN A 112 -58.34 32.81 -35.70
C GLN A 112 -57.93 34.26 -35.45
#